data_AF-A0A7J6TVW7-F1
#
_entry.id   AF-A0A7J6TVW7-F1
#
_cell.length_a   1.000
_cell.length_b   1.000
_cell.length_c   1.000
_cell.angle_alpha   90.00
_cell.angle_beta   90.00
_cell.angle_gamma   90.00
#
_symmetry.space_group_name_H-M   'P 1'
#
loop_
_entity.id
_entity.type
_entity.pdbx_description
1 polymer ?
#
loop_
_entity_poly.entity_id
_entity_poly.type
_entity_poly.pdbx_seq_one_letter_code
_entity_poly.pdbx_strand_id
1 'polypeptide(L)'
;MSSFRDTFTKDEHKEGTLAYDDSAFFFFAGAVLCCIVVPWTYSIIYSLIWPEHKVHDEQWPLYSEKGSKLKYCKSSTMVEKVDECKAEEKKWSKRFSKGFWIRAVVLCSLWYLLGLTAVHCMNS
;
A
#
# COMPACT_ATOMS: atom_id res chain seq x y z
N MET A 1 -47.02 47.52 14.93
CA MET A 1 -45.68 47.29 14.35
C MET A 1 -45.04 46.12 15.10
N SER A 2 -45.18 44.90 14.59
CA SER A 2 -44.54 43.68 15.17
C SER A 2 -43.78 42.86 14.12
N SER A 3 -43.66 43.38 12.89
CA SER A 3 -43.14 42.63 11.73
C SER A 3 -41.62 42.51 11.67
N PHE A 4 -40.88 43.19 12.56
CA PHE A 4 -39.40 43.15 12.54
C PHE A 4 -38.82 42.06 13.45
N ARG A 5 -39.61 41.55 14.41
CA ARG A 5 -39.15 40.54 15.38
C ARG A 5 -39.35 39.10 14.89
N ASP A 6 -40.16 38.90 13.85
CA ASP A 6 -40.46 37.58 13.28
C ASP A 6 -39.56 37.21 12.08
N THR A 7 -38.75 38.14 11.58
CA THR A 7 -37.80 37.88 10.47
C THR A 7 -36.43 37.42 10.96
N PHE A 8 -36.11 37.59 12.25
CA PHE A 8 -34.79 37.25 12.80
C PHE A 8 -34.71 35.85 13.43
N THR A 9 -35.86 35.18 13.59
CA THR A 9 -35.95 33.84 14.21
C THR A 9 -36.24 32.75 13.17
N LYS A 10 -35.79 32.95 11.92
CA LYS A 10 -36.01 31.98 10.82
C LYS A 10 -34.81 31.07 10.53
N ASP A 11 -33.71 31.23 11.27
CA ASP A 11 -32.48 30.47 10.96
C ASP A 11 -31.98 29.57 12.11
N GLU A 12 -32.38 29.79 13.38
CA GLU A 12 -31.80 29.02 14.51
C GLU A 12 -32.26 27.55 14.60
N HIS A 13 -33.38 27.18 13.98
CA HIS A 13 -33.88 25.79 14.03
C HIS A 13 -33.67 24.98 12.74
N LYS A 14 -33.09 25.58 11.69
CA LYS A 14 -32.74 24.89 10.43
C LYS A 14 -31.25 24.59 10.26
N GLU A 15 -30.42 25.04 11.20
CA GLU A 15 -29.03 24.57 11.34
C GLU A 15 -28.94 23.29 12.19
N GLY A 16 -30.09 22.73 12.60
CA GLY A 16 -30.19 21.41 13.19
C GLY A 16 -29.79 20.36 12.16
N THR A 17 -28.52 19.98 12.17
CA THR A 17 -27.94 18.92 11.33
C THR A 17 -28.27 19.13 9.85
N LEU A 18 -27.43 19.88 9.12
CA LEU A 18 -27.15 19.57 7.71
C LEU A 18 -27.19 18.05 7.61
N ALA A 19 -28.23 17.49 6.97
CA ALA A 19 -28.45 16.05 6.94
C ALA A 19 -27.15 15.44 6.43
N TYR A 20 -26.33 14.93 7.37
CA TYR A 20 -25.03 14.42 7.03
C TYR A 20 -25.37 13.15 6.28
N ASP A 21 -25.23 13.23 4.96
CA ASP A 21 -25.63 12.14 4.09
C ASP A 21 -24.61 11.03 4.34
N ASP A 22 -24.97 10.11 5.24
CA ASP A 22 -24.11 8.99 5.64
C ASP A 22 -23.66 8.21 4.39
N SER A 23 -24.52 8.13 3.36
CA SER A 23 -24.16 7.60 2.04
C SER A 23 -23.02 8.35 1.35
N ALA A 24 -23.07 9.68 1.26
CA ALA A 24 -21.99 10.47 0.66
C ALA A 24 -20.65 10.29 1.39
N PHE A 25 -20.68 10.14 2.71
CA PHE A 25 -19.47 9.84 3.48
C PHE A 25 -18.89 8.48 3.13
N PHE A 26 -19.70 7.42 3.04
CA PHE A 26 -19.23 6.09 2.65
C PHE A 26 -18.68 6.06 1.22
N PHE A 27 -19.28 6.79 0.27
CA PHE A 27 -18.74 6.93 -1.08
C PHE A 27 -17.38 7.63 -1.08
N PHE A 28 -17.25 8.74 -0.35
CA PHE A 28 -15.99 9.47 -0.25
C PHE A 28 -14.89 8.62 0.41
N ALA A 29 -15.21 8.01 1.56
CA ALA A 29 -14.28 7.14 2.29
C ALA A 29 -13.87 5.94 1.44
N GLY A 30 -14.81 5.30 0.74
CA GLY A 30 -14.54 4.20 -0.18
C GLY A 30 -13.63 4.61 -1.34
N ALA A 31 -13.87 5.78 -1.95
CA ALA A 31 -13.02 6.30 -3.03
C ALA A 31 -11.58 6.57 -2.56
N VAL A 32 -11.41 7.19 -1.38
CA VAL A 32 -10.08 7.41 -0.79
C VAL A 32 -9.40 6.07 -0.48
N LEU A 33 -10.14 5.09 0.06
CA LEU A 33 -9.60 3.77 0.34
C LEU A 33 -9.17 3.06 -0.94
N CYS A 34 -9.97 3.12 -2.01
CA CYS A 34 -9.60 2.61 -3.34
C CYS A 34 -8.28 3.20 -3.83
N CYS A 35 -8.11 4.53 -3.72
CA CYS A 35 -6.89 5.23 -4.12
C CYS A 35 -5.64 4.79 -3.34
N ILE A 36 -5.79 4.18 -2.16
CA ILE A 36 -4.68 3.65 -1.36
C ILE A 36 -4.47 2.17 -1.64
N VAL A 37 -5.55 1.38 -1.61
CA VAL A 37 -5.52 -0.08 -1.73
C VAL A 37 -5.05 -0.49 -3.11
N VAL A 38 -5.50 0.16 -4.18
CA VAL A 38 -5.12 -0.19 -5.56
C VAL A 38 -3.61 -0.04 -5.80
N PRO A 39 -2.96 1.12 -5.60
CA PRO A 39 -1.52 1.22 -5.81
C PRO A 39 -0.73 0.33 -4.84
N TRP A 40 -1.23 0.09 -3.63
CA TRP A 40 -0.56 -0.82 -2.70
C TRP A 40 -0.63 -2.28 -3.15
N THR A 41 -1.78 -2.75 -3.64
CA THR A 41 -1.90 -4.09 -4.27
C THR A 41 -0.94 -4.21 -5.44
N TYR A 42 -0.90 -3.21 -6.32
CA TYR A 42 0.00 -3.18 -7.46
C TYR A 42 1.46 -3.24 -7.01
N SER A 43 1.86 -2.47 -6.00
CA SER A 43 3.22 -2.49 -5.45
C SER A 43 3.60 -3.87 -4.91
N ILE A 44 2.70 -4.54 -4.19
CA ILE A 44 2.93 -5.88 -3.65
C ILE A 44 3.06 -6.90 -4.79
N ILE A 45 2.16 -6.87 -5.78
CA ILE A 45 2.21 -7.75 -6.94
C ILE A 45 3.47 -7.48 -7.77
N TYR A 46 3.83 -6.22 -7.97
CA TYR A 46 5.03 -5.83 -8.69
C TYR A 46 6.28 -6.34 -7.96
N SER A 47 6.37 -6.21 -6.64
CA SER A 47 7.47 -6.77 -5.84
C SER A 47 7.50 -8.30 -5.87
N LEU A 48 6.33 -8.93 -6.04
CA LEU A 48 6.22 -10.38 -6.22
C LEU A 48 6.71 -10.79 -7.60
N ILE A 49 6.43 -10.06 -8.67
CA ILE A 49 6.85 -10.41 -10.04
C ILE A 49 8.33 -10.05 -10.26
N TRP A 50 8.73 -8.84 -9.87
CA TRP A 50 10.09 -8.31 -9.91
C TRP A 50 10.67 -8.16 -8.49
N PRO A 51 11.33 -9.20 -7.96
CA PRO A 51 12.00 -9.10 -6.68
C PRO A 51 13.17 -8.12 -6.79
N GLU A 52 13.21 -7.14 -5.90
CA GLU A 52 14.34 -6.21 -5.79
C GLU A 52 15.60 -7.01 -5.40
N HIS A 53 16.63 -6.99 -6.26
CA HIS A 53 17.92 -7.65 -6.07
C HIS A 53 18.82 -6.95 -5.03
N LYS A 54 18.23 -6.34 -3.99
CA LYS A 54 18.96 -5.55 -2.99
C LYS A 54 20.03 -6.33 -2.24
N VAL A 55 19.79 -7.63 -2.01
CA VAL A 55 20.73 -8.51 -1.29
C VAL A 55 21.99 -8.79 -2.12
N HIS A 56 21.83 -8.97 -3.44
CA HIS A 56 22.95 -9.20 -4.35
C HIS A 56 23.88 -7.98 -4.41
N ASP A 57 23.31 -6.77 -4.48
CA ASP A 57 24.11 -5.54 -4.61
C ASP A 57 24.88 -5.20 -3.33
N GLU A 58 24.38 -5.58 -2.15
CA GLU A 58 25.07 -5.36 -0.88
C GLU A 58 26.22 -6.35 -0.66
N GLN A 59 25.99 -7.63 -1.00
CA GLN A 59 26.95 -8.70 -0.77
C GLN A 59 27.98 -8.84 -1.90
N TRP A 60 27.61 -8.45 -3.13
CA TRP A 60 28.44 -8.47 -4.34
C TRP A 60 28.26 -7.20 -5.18
N PRO A 61 28.71 -6.03 -4.68
CA PRO A 61 28.56 -4.76 -5.38
C PRO A 61 29.30 -4.73 -6.72
N LEU A 62 28.58 -4.41 -7.81
CA LEU A 62 29.20 -4.28 -9.14
C LEU A 62 30.12 -3.04 -9.25
N TYR A 63 29.95 -2.07 -8.34
CA TYR A 63 30.66 -0.80 -8.32
C TYR A 63 31.18 -0.49 -6.92
N SER A 64 32.39 0.06 -6.84
CA SER A 64 32.94 0.65 -5.61
C SER A 64 32.18 1.94 -5.26
N GLU A 65 32.23 2.39 -3.99
CA GLU A 65 31.68 3.69 -3.56
C GLU A 65 32.19 4.88 -4.40
N LYS A 66 33.37 4.75 -5.01
CA LYS A 66 33.97 5.74 -5.90
C LYS A 66 33.57 5.59 -7.37
N GLY A 67 32.61 4.71 -7.69
CA GLY A 67 32.08 4.48 -9.05
C GLY A 67 32.94 3.58 -9.95
N SER A 68 34.03 3.00 -9.45
CA SER A 68 34.84 2.07 -10.24
C SER A 68 34.18 0.70 -10.33
N LYS A 69 34.19 0.10 -11.54
CA LYS A 69 33.62 -1.24 -11.76
C LYS A 69 34.49 -2.30 -11.06
N LEU A 70 33.91 -3.04 -10.13
CA LEU A 70 34.60 -4.12 -9.42
C LEU A 70 34.68 -5.37 -10.31
N LYS A 71 35.86 -5.97 -10.39
CA LYS A 71 36.07 -7.28 -11.04
C LYS A 71 36.39 -8.31 -9.97
N TYR A 72 35.53 -9.30 -9.85
CA TYR A 72 35.76 -10.43 -8.96
C TYR A 72 36.71 -11.45 -9.59
N CYS A 73 37.55 -12.06 -8.76
CA CYS A 73 38.43 -13.14 -9.20
C CYS A 73 37.60 -14.32 -9.70
N LYS A 74 38.00 -14.91 -10.83
CA LYS A 74 37.35 -16.10 -11.43
C LYS A 74 37.92 -17.41 -10.90
N SER A 75 38.43 -17.44 -9.67
CA SER A 75 38.83 -18.70 -9.05
C SER A 75 37.60 -19.60 -8.87
N SER A 76 37.77 -20.91 -8.99
CA SER A 76 36.68 -21.90 -8.82
C SER A 76 35.90 -21.65 -7.52
N THR A 77 36.61 -21.36 -6.44
CA THR A 77 36.07 -21.07 -5.11
C THR A 77 35.24 -19.80 -5.02
N MET A 78 35.55 -18.77 -5.82
CA MET A 78 34.77 -17.52 -5.84
C MET A 78 33.53 -17.66 -6.70
N VAL A 79 33.64 -18.36 -7.84
CA VAL A 79 32.51 -18.62 -8.73
C VAL A 79 31.46 -19.46 -8.01
N GLU A 80 31.87 -20.51 -7.30
CA GLU A 80 30.98 -21.37 -6.51
C GLU A 80 30.19 -20.58 -5.46
N LYS A 81 30.85 -19.72 -4.68
CA LYS A 81 30.17 -18.86 -3.69
C LYS A 81 29.17 -17.88 -4.32
N VAL A 82 29.52 -17.30 -5.48
CA VAL A 82 28.62 -16.40 -6.21
C VAL A 82 27.39 -17.16 -6.72
N ASP A 83 27.58 -18.37 -7.23
CA ASP A 83 26.49 -19.21 -7.74
C ASP A 83 25.60 -19.75 -6.63
N GLU A 84 26.17 -20.12 -5.48
CA GLU A 84 25.41 -20.47 -4.27
C GLU A 84 24.55 -19.30 -3.78
N CYS A 85 25.11 -18.09 -3.69
CA CYS A 85 24.35 -16.88 -3.36
C CYS A 85 23.21 -16.63 -4.35
N LYS A 86 23.45 -16.75 -5.66
CA LYS A 86 22.40 -16.61 -6.68
C LYS A 86 21.33 -17.70 -6.59
N ALA A 87 21.72 -18.94 -6.26
CA ALA A 87 20.79 -20.05 -6.08
C ALA A 87 19.92 -19.86 -4.84
N GLU A 88 20.49 -19.31 -3.77
CA GLU A 88 19.78 -18.94 -2.55
C GLU A 88 18.71 -17.86 -2.76
N GLU A 89 18.98 -16.88 -3.62
CA GLU A 89 18.04 -15.80 -3.94
C GLU A 89 16.86 -16.27 -4.79
N LYS A 90 17.08 -17.29 -5.63
CA LYS A 90 16.01 -17.94 -6.40
C LYS A 90 15.07 -18.76 -5.52
N LYS A 91 15.41 -19.01 -4.25
CA LYS A 91 14.54 -19.77 -3.34
C LYS A 91 13.26 -18.97 -3.08
N TRP A 92 12.16 -19.50 -3.58
CA TRP A 92 10.82 -18.93 -3.44
C TRP A 92 10.40 -18.72 -1.97
N SER A 93 11.00 -19.47 -1.04
CA SER A 93 10.78 -19.32 0.40
C SER A 93 11.19 -17.95 0.96
N LYS A 94 12.21 -17.29 0.39
CA LYS A 94 12.60 -15.93 0.81
C LYS A 94 11.61 -14.86 0.31
N ARG A 95 10.79 -15.17 -0.70
CA ARG A 95 9.75 -14.29 -1.26
C ARG A 95 8.60 -14.06 -0.28
N PHE A 96 8.30 -15.05 0.56
CA PHE A 96 7.28 -14.98 1.60
C PHE A 96 7.88 -14.72 2.99
N SER A 97 8.69 -13.66 3.09
CA SER A 97 9.22 -13.21 4.38
C SER A 97 8.10 -12.80 5.35
N LYS A 98 8.37 -12.82 6.66
CA LYS A 98 7.42 -12.37 7.70
C LYS A 98 6.85 -10.98 7.41
N GLY A 99 7.68 -10.07 6.87
CA GLY A 99 7.24 -8.74 6.47
C GLY A 99 6.24 -8.71 5.31
N PHE A 100 6.35 -9.66 4.37
CA PHE A 100 5.38 -9.81 3.27
C PHE A 100 4.01 -10.24 3.83
N TRP A 101 3.99 -11.22 4.73
CA TRP A 101 2.75 -11.67 5.37
C TRP A 101 2.05 -10.58 6.16
N ILE A 102 2.79 -9.77 6.93
CA ILE A 102 2.20 -8.63 7.67
C ILE A 102 1.56 -7.65 6.68
N ARG A 103 2.27 -7.27 5.60
CA ARG A 103 1.73 -6.36 4.57
C ARG A 103 0.49 -6.95 3.89
N ALA A 104 0.52 -8.25 3.58
CA ALA A 104 -0.61 -8.95 2.97
C ALA A 104 -1.84 -8.98 3.90
N VAL A 105 -1.67 -9.27 5.19
CA VAL A 105 -2.76 -9.27 6.17
C VAL A 105 -3.38 -7.88 6.29
N VAL A 106 -2.57 -6.83 6.38
CA VAL A 106 -3.07 -5.45 6.42
C VAL A 106 -3.84 -5.11 5.14
N LEU A 107 -3.31 -5.48 3.98
CA LEU A 107 -3.99 -5.27 2.70
C LEU A 107 -5.32 -6.01 2.60
N CYS A 108 -5.37 -7.28 3.05
CA CYS A 108 -6.60 -8.06 3.11
C CYS A 108 -7.64 -7.41 4.04
N SER A 109 -7.19 -6.89 5.19
CA SER A 109 -8.08 -6.19 6.12
C SER A 109 -8.65 -4.90 5.51
N LEU A 110 -7.86 -4.16 4.74
CA LEU A 110 -8.31 -2.96 4.02
C LEU A 110 -9.29 -3.29 2.89
N TRP A 111 -9.05 -4.36 2.12
CA TRP A 111 -10.01 -4.85 1.13
C TRP A 111 -11.32 -5.29 1.77
N TYR A 112 -11.27 -5.94 2.93
CA TYR A 112 -12.45 -6.33 3.67
C TYR A 112 -13.26 -5.11 4.13
N LEU A 113 -12.59 -4.08 4.67
CA LEU A 113 -13.24 -2.82 5.04
C LEU A 113 -13.87 -2.11 3.83
N LEU A 114 -13.18 -2.10 2.69
CA LEU A 114 -13.71 -1.58 1.42
C LEU A 114 -14.99 -2.33 1.01
N GLY A 115 -14.96 -3.66 1.07
CA GLY A 115 -16.12 -4.50 0.78
C GLY A 115 -17.29 -4.22 1.73
N LEU A 116 -17.04 -4.05 3.02
CA LEU A 116 -18.06 -3.66 3.99
C LEU A 116 -18.67 -2.30 3.67
N THR A 117 -17.84 -1.29 3.36
CA THR A 117 -18.36 0.04 2.96
C THR A 117 -19.19 -0.02 1.68
N ALA A 118 -18.79 -0.85 0.71
CA ALA A 118 -19.52 -1.03 -0.53
C ALA A 118 -20.88 -1.71 -0.30
N VAL A 119 -20.92 -2.76 0.52
CA VAL A 119 -22.18 -3.45 0.88
C VAL A 119 -23.10 -2.53 1.66
N HIS A 120 -22.59 -1.77 2.63
CA HIS A 120 -23.40 -0.84 3.41
C HIS A 120 -23.96 0.30 2.54
N CYS A 121 -23.20 0.71 1.51
CA CYS A 121 -23.63 1.68 0.53
C CYS A 121 -24.69 1.13 -0.44
N MET A 122 -24.63 -0.14 -0.82
CA MET A 122 -25.65 -0.79 -1.66
C MET A 122 -26.98 -1.05 -0.93
N ASN A 123 -26.94 -1.17 0.40
CA ASN A 123 -28.09 -1.55 1.22
C ASN A 123 -28.78 -0.35 1.89
N SER A 124 -28.23 0.87 1.71
CA SER A 124 -28.78 2.14 2.17
C SER A 124 -29.51 2.86 1.05
#